data_AF-A0AAV1IY77-F1
#
_entry.id   AF-A0AAV1IY77-F1
#
_cell.length_a   1.000
_cell.length_b   1.000
_cell.length_c   1.000
_cell.angle_alpha   90.00
_cell.angle_beta   90.00
_cell.angle_gamma   90.00
#
_symmetry.space_group_name_H-M   'P 1'
#
loop_
_entity.id
_entity.type
_entity.pdbx_description
1 polymer ?
#
loop_
_entity_poly.entity_id
_entity_poly.type
_entity_poly.pdbx_seq_one_letter_code
_entity_poly.pdbx_strand_id
1 'polypeptide(L)'
;MNALDTFTKRGFRRSSRTLIGEKAYSQCHNAYRRFLLNTSKIDVTFFNGESFQVLYNFDATRRKEDSLLINWDTLTPLFGGVIPKCHRSFVRLERISNFVEKHIHLDKCKVGMYNFCSCTGTQPEYPDIYWDTYDDRRSHHYCSIHVRSWLYLYLKPKILLQESEQLFYEAIQEAHVDNPNAFKYYTPEVCRDTDILLESARSLGDSYFVYAIQ
;
A
#
# COMPACT_ATOMS: atom_id res chain seq x y z
N MET A 1 -13.24 21.64 12.23
CA MET A 1 -12.93 20.19 12.30
C MET A 1 -13.28 19.60 10.94
N ASN A 2 -12.33 19.06 10.17
CA ASN A 2 -12.62 18.50 8.83
C ASN A 2 -13.43 17.21 9.00
N ALA A 3 -14.54 17.05 8.25
CA ALA A 3 -15.42 15.88 8.34
C ALA A 3 -14.64 14.56 8.14
N LEU A 4 -13.58 14.57 7.33
CA LEU A 4 -12.71 13.43 7.11
C LEU A 4 -11.96 12.97 8.37
N ASP A 5 -11.54 13.91 9.22
CA ASP A 5 -10.88 13.59 10.50
C ASP A 5 -11.83 12.90 11.50
N THR A 6 -13.14 13.07 11.30
CA THR A 6 -14.18 12.46 12.15
C THR A 6 -14.43 11.00 11.79
N PHE A 7 -14.32 10.62 10.52
CA PHE A 7 -14.56 9.24 10.03
C PHE A 7 -13.34 8.33 10.09
N THR A 8 -12.16 8.92 10.05
CA THR A 8 -10.93 8.15 10.15
C THR A 8 -10.79 7.51 11.51
N LYS A 9 -11.31 8.09 12.61
CA LYS A 9 -11.38 7.44 13.93
C LYS A 9 -12.43 6.32 13.92
N ARG A 10 -12.12 5.12 14.43
CA ARG A 10 -12.99 3.92 14.48
C ARG A 10 -14.48 4.24 14.75
N GLY A 11 -15.23 4.51 13.69
CA GLY A 11 -16.65 4.83 13.72
C GLY A 11 -16.99 6.24 14.24
N PHE A 12 -18.19 6.68 13.87
CA PHE A 12 -18.82 7.89 14.39
C PHE A 12 -18.89 7.81 15.92
N ARG A 13 -17.99 8.49 16.62
CA ARG A 13 -18.26 8.87 18.01
C ARG A 13 -19.38 9.92 17.94
N ARG A 14 -20.61 9.51 18.27
CA ARG A 14 -21.63 10.45 18.76
C ARG A 14 -20.90 11.33 19.78
N SER A 15 -20.75 12.63 19.53
CA SER A 15 -20.30 13.51 20.59
C SER A 15 -21.36 13.38 21.69
N SER A 16 -20.94 12.90 22.86
CA SER A 16 -21.85 12.89 23.99
C SER A 16 -22.16 14.36 24.30
N ARG A 17 -23.42 14.75 24.08
CA ARG A 17 -24.04 15.99 24.57
C ARG A 17 -23.53 17.31 23.97
N THR A 18 -23.50 17.43 22.66
CA THR A 18 -23.66 18.76 22.04
C THR A 18 -24.76 18.67 21.00
N LEU A 19 -25.75 19.55 21.09
CA LEU A 19 -26.82 19.71 20.10
C LEU A 19 -26.16 20.14 18.78
N ILE A 20 -25.70 19.17 18.00
CA ILE A 20 -25.30 19.38 16.62
C ILE A 20 -26.60 19.78 15.91
N GLY A 21 -26.71 21.04 15.47
CA GLY A 21 -27.90 21.50 14.75
C GLY A 21 -28.21 20.61 13.55
N GLU A 22 -29.49 20.45 13.19
CA GLU A 22 -29.97 19.51 12.16
C GLU A 22 -29.20 19.58 10.84
N LYS A 23 -28.75 20.78 10.45
CA LYS A 23 -27.92 21.02 9.27
C LYS A 23 -26.55 20.34 9.38
N ALA A 24 -25.88 20.47 10.53
CA ALA A 24 -24.57 19.86 10.75
C ALA A 24 -24.68 18.33 10.90
N TYR A 25 -25.78 17.83 11.49
CA TYR A 25 -26.08 16.40 11.50
C TYR A 25 -26.27 15.85 10.09
N SER A 26 -27.12 16.50 9.28
CA SER A 26 -27.39 16.09 7.90
C SER A 26 -26.13 16.09 7.03
N GLN A 27 -25.27 17.12 7.19
CA GLN A 27 -23.98 17.19 6.51
C GLN A 27 -23.05 16.04 6.92
N CYS A 28 -22.93 15.75 8.22
CA CYS A 28 -22.12 14.64 8.70
C CYS A 28 -22.66 13.28 8.23
N HIS A 29 -23.98 13.10 8.25
CA HIS A 29 -24.65 11.88 7.79
C HIS A 29 -24.42 11.62 6.30
N ASN A 30 -24.57 12.65 5.47
CA ASN A 30 -24.31 12.55 4.03
C ASN A 30 -22.83 12.27 3.75
N ALA A 31 -21.91 12.90 4.48
CA ALA A 31 -20.48 12.63 4.36
C ALA A 31 -20.13 11.19 4.79
N TYR A 32 -20.77 10.66 5.83
CA TYR A 32 -20.62 9.27 6.26
C TYR A 32 -21.16 8.28 5.23
N ARG A 33 -22.36 8.53 4.69
CA ARG A 33 -22.93 7.71 3.63
C ARG A 33 -22.04 7.68 2.40
N ARG A 34 -21.55 8.84 1.97
CA ARG A 34 -20.59 8.94 0.86
C ARG A 34 -19.30 8.18 1.16
N PHE A 35 -18.80 8.26 2.40
CA PHE A 35 -17.66 7.47 2.82
C PHE A 35 -17.93 5.97 2.65
N LEU A 36 -19.04 5.45 3.17
CA LEU A 36 -19.38 4.02 3.03
C LEU A 36 -19.54 3.58 1.57
N LEU A 37 -20.18 4.39 0.72
CA LEU A 37 -20.38 4.09 -0.70
C LEU A 37 -19.05 4.02 -1.48
N ASN A 38 -18.06 4.75 -1.04
CA ASN A 38 -16.74 4.84 -1.66
C ASN A 38 -15.72 3.88 -1.03
N THR A 39 -16.17 3.01 -0.12
CA THR A 39 -15.33 1.98 0.49
C THR A 39 -15.40 0.71 -0.32
N SER A 40 -14.24 0.29 -0.81
CA SER A 40 -14.08 -0.84 -1.71
C SER A 40 -13.03 -1.81 -1.16
N LYS A 41 -13.00 -3.00 -1.73
CA LYS A 41 -12.02 -4.04 -1.41
C LYS A 41 -11.23 -4.40 -2.64
N ILE A 42 -9.98 -4.79 -2.43
CA ILE A 42 -9.11 -5.28 -3.49
C ILE A 42 -8.25 -6.42 -2.99
N ASP A 43 -8.11 -7.45 -3.80
CA ASP A 43 -7.24 -8.57 -3.50
C ASP A 43 -5.82 -8.26 -3.98
N VAL A 44 -4.86 -8.43 -3.09
CA VAL A 44 -3.47 -8.04 -3.31
C VAL A 44 -2.54 -9.14 -2.84
N THR A 45 -1.48 -9.36 -3.60
CA THR A 45 -0.40 -10.26 -3.24
C THR A 45 0.76 -9.47 -2.61
N PHE A 46 1.32 -10.00 -1.53
CA PHE A 46 2.58 -9.51 -0.97
C PHE A 46 3.76 -10.28 -1.54
N PHE A 47 4.98 -9.80 -1.32
CA PHE A 47 6.17 -10.37 -1.95
C PHE A 47 6.46 -11.84 -1.60
N ASN A 48 5.89 -12.35 -0.50
CA ASN A 48 5.95 -13.76 -0.10
C ASN A 48 4.97 -14.66 -0.88
N GLY A 49 4.23 -14.10 -1.84
CA GLY A 49 3.22 -14.82 -2.63
C GLY A 49 1.87 -14.96 -1.92
N GLU A 50 1.74 -14.53 -0.67
CA GLU A 50 0.46 -14.59 0.04
C GLU A 50 -0.48 -13.48 -0.43
N SER A 51 -1.69 -13.86 -0.80
CA SER A 51 -2.75 -12.93 -1.16
C SER A 51 -3.66 -12.63 0.03
N PHE A 52 -4.07 -11.39 0.17
CA PHE A 52 -5.02 -10.93 1.18
C PHE A 52 -5.81 -9.73 0.67
N GLN A 53 -6.90 -9.42 1.38
CA GLN A 53 -7.83 -8.38 0.96
C GLN A 53 -7.54 -7.06 1.69
N VAL A 54 -7.31 -6.00 0.94
CA VAL A 54 -7.19 -4.64 1.46
C VAL A 54 -8.52 -3.91 1.34
N LEU A 55 -8.95 -3.31 2.44
CA LEU A 55 -10.09 -2.42 2.47
C LEU A 55 -9.60 -0.99 2.31
N TYR A 56 -10.14 -0.26 1.34
CA TYR A 56 -9.74 1.13 1.07
C TYR A 56 -10.97 2.00 0.82
N ASN A 57 -10.76 3.30 0.81
CA ASN A 57 -11.77 4.30 0.49
C ASN A 57 -11.20 5.26 -0.53
N PHE A 58 -11.87 5.38 -1.67
CA PHE A 58 -11.41 6.20 -2.78
C PHE A 58 -12.44 7.26 -3.19
N ASP A 59 -12.02 8.52 -3.31
CA ASP A 59 -12.88 9.62 -3.74
C ASP A 59 -12.05 10.68 -4.47
N ALA A 60 -12.08 10.62 -5.80
CA ALA A 60 -11.33 11.53 -6.67
C ALA A 60 -11.70 13.02 -6.49
N THR A 61 -12.84 13.34 -5.86
CA THR A 61 -13.23 14.73 -5.60
C THR A 61 -12.54 15.34 -4.37
N ARG A 62 -11.88 14.51 -3.55
CA ARG A 62 -11.08 14.99 -2.41
C ARG A 62 -9.74 15.52 -2.90
N ARG A 63 -9.04 16.24 -2.02
CA ARG A 63 -7.65 16.63 -2.27
C ARG A 63 -6.79 15.39 -2.51
N LYS A 64 -5.71 15.52 -3.28
CA LYS A 64 -4.83 14.39 -3.68
C LYS A 64 -4.36 13.58 -2.46
N GLU A 65 -4.05 14.23 -1.35
CA GLU A 65 -3.63 13.57 -0.10
C GLU A 65 -4.74 12.81 0.65
N ASP A 66 -6.01 13.08 0.32
CA ASP A 66 -7.22 12.55 0.97
C ASP A 66 -8.07 11.67 0.05
N SER A 67 -7.71 11.59 -1.23
CA SER A 67 -8.46 10.83 -2.25
C SER A 67 -8.35 9.33 -2.02
N LEU A 68 -7.23 8.84 -1.48
CA LEU A 68 -7.02 7.44 -1.12
C LEU A 68 -6.74 7.29 0.37
N LEU A 69 -7.63 6.57 1.06
CA LEU A 69 -7.44 6.14 2.44
C LEU A 69 -7.46 4.62 2.51
N ILE A 70 -6.52 4.03 3.23
CA ILE A 70 -6.42 2.57 3.38
C ILE A 70 -6.77 2.19 4.81
N ASN A 71 -7.48 1.08 4.95
CA ASN A 71 -7.78 0.52 6.24
C ASN A 71 -6.53 -0.13 6.85
N TRP A 72 -6.06 0.42 7.96
CA TRP A 72 -4.89 -0.08 8.69
C TRP A 72 -5.04 -1.52 9.14
N ASP A 73 -6.23 -1.88 9.64
CA ASP A 73 -6.48 -3.18 10.24
C ASP A 73 -6.25 -4.28 9.17
N THR A 74 -6.52 -4.00 7.88
CA THR A 74 -6.22 -4.93 6.76
C THR A 74 -4.74 -5.05 6.38
N LEU A 75 -3.89 -4.12 6.79
CA LEU A 75 -2.43 -4.18 6.55
C LEU A 75 -1.65 -4.71 7.76
N THR A 76 -2.29 -4.83 8.91
CA THR A 76 -1.64 -5.23 10.17
C THR A 76 -0.88 -6.57 10.08
N PRO A 77 -1.35 -7.60 9.34
CA PRO A 77 -0.57 -8.82 9.14
C PRO A 77 0.82 -8.58 8.54
N LEU A 78 0.98 -7.59 7.65
CA LEU A 78 2.27 -7.24 7.03
C LEU A 78 3.26 -6.61 8.00
N PHE A 79 2.76 -5.99 9.07
CA PHE A 79 3.55 -5.21 10.02
C PHE A 79 3.89 -5.99 11.28
N GLY A 80 3.84 -7.33 11.24
CA GLY A 80 4.11 -8.18 12.40
C GLY A 80 3.15 -7.93 13.58
N GLY A 81 1.92 -7.51 13.28
CA GLY A 81 0.92 -7.19 14.30
C GLY A 81 1.12 -5.85 15.01
N VAL A 82 2.09 -5.02 14.59
CA VAL A 82 2.29 -3.70 15.20
C VAL A 82 1.14 -2.76 14.80
N ILE A 83 0.35 -2.39 15.79
CA ILE A 83 -0.76 -1.44 15.63
C ILE A 83 -0.32 -0.05 16.14
N PRO A 84 -0.37 1.01 15.31
CA PRO A 84 -0.05 2.36 15.73
C PRO A 84 -0.92 2.79 16.90
N LYS A 85 -0.30 3.39 17.91
CA LYS A 85 -1.01 3.99 19.04
C LYS A 85 -1.72 5.29 18.61
N CYS A 86 -2.81 5.20 17.84
CA CYS A 86 -3.86 6.22 17.69
C CYS A 86 -4.90 5.87 16.61
N HIS A 87 -5.95 5.15 17.04
CA HIS A 87 -7.38 5.44 16.84
C HIS A 87 -7.99 5.56 15.43
N ARG A 88 -7.24 5.55 14.32
CA ARG A 88 -7.82 5.67 12.97
C ARG A 88 -7.81 4.35 12.19
N SER A 89 -8.98 3.86 11.77
CA SER A 89 -9.07 2.64 10.92
C SER A 89 -8.69 2.96 9.48
N PHE A 90 -9.11 4.09 8.92
CA PHE A 90 -8.67 4.53 7.59
C PHE A 90 -7.64 5.64 7.71
N VAL A 91 -6.53 5.51 6.99
CA VAL A 91 -5.41 6.44 7.03
C VAL A 91 -4.84 6.70 5.64
N ARG A 92 -4.27 7.88 5.45
CA ARG A 92 -3.55 8.27 4.24
C ARG A 92 -2.35 7.35 4.02
N LEU A 93 -2.08 7.03 2.75
CA LEU A 93 -0.93 6.22 2.34
C LEU A 93 0.39 6.76 2.87
N GLU A 94 0.59 8.08 2.82
CA GLU A 94 1.78 8.77 3.36
C GLU A 94 1.99 8.48 4.85
N ARG A 95 0.92 8.46 5.64
CA ARG A 95 1.01 8.16 7.07
C ARG A 95 1.39 6.71 7.33
N ILE A 96 0.95 5.78 6.47
CA ILE A 96 1.37 4.38 6.52
C ILE A 96 2.86 4.28 6.16
N SER A 97 3.28 4.91 5.07
CA SER A 97 4.68 4.95 4.64
C SER A 97 5.61 5.48 5.74
N ASN A 98 5.25 6.61 6.36
CA ASN A 98 6.05 7.21 7.44
C ASN A 98 6.11 6.31 8.68
N PHE A 99 5.05 5.55 8.96
CA PHE A 99 5.09 4.55 10.03
C PHE A 99 6.03 3.41 9.67
N VAL A 100 5.92 2.87 8.45
CA VAL A 100 6.77 1.80 7.94
C VAL A 100 8.25 2.19 8.03
N GLU A 101 8.59 3.38 7.54
CA GLU A 101 9.96 3.92 7.60
C GLU A 101 10.52 3.98 9.03
N LYS A 102 9.71 4.39 10.00
CA LYS A 102 10.13 4.64 11.39
C LYS A 102 10.08 3.43 12.31
N HIS A 103 9.27 2.42 11.98
CA HIS A 103 8.94 1.36 12.91
C HIS A 103 9.12 -0.05 12.34
N ILE A 104 9.17 -0.19 11.02
CA ILE A 104 9.37 -1.49 10.36
C ILE A 104 10.86 -1.61 10.02
N HIS A 105 11.64 -2.00 11.03
CA HIS A 105 13.05 -2.32 10.90
C HIS A 105 13.27 -3.84 10.87
N LEU A 106 12.54 -4.52 10.00
CA LEU A 106 12.58 -5.97 9.86
C LEU A 106 13.95 -6.47 9.32
N ASP A 107 14.77 -5.56 8.77
CA ASP A 107 16.18 -5.72 8.41
C ASP A 107 17.11 -5.96 9.61
N LYS A 108 16.65 -5.70 10.85
CA LYS A 108 17.45 -5.86 12.08
C LYS A 108 17.12 -7.13 12.88
N CYS A 109 16.42 -8.09 12.28
CA CYS A 109 16.03 -9.32 12.98
C CYS A 109 17.29 -10.16 13.34
N LYS A 110 17.49 -10.42 14.64
CA LYS A 110 18.65 -11.15 15.19
C LYS A 110 18.68 -12.65 14.84
N VAL A 111 17.66 -13.18 14.17
CA VAL A 111 17.61 -14.57 13.69
C VAL A 111 18.27 -14.62 12.31
N GLY A 112 19.58 -14.36 12.32
CA GLY A 112 20.37 -14.02 11.14
C GLY A 112 20.75 -15.19 10.23
N MET A 113 19.77 -15.94 9.71
CA MET A 113 20.09 -16.96 8.68
C MET A 113 19.14 -17.03 7.48
N TYR A 114 18.04 -16.27 7.44
CA TYR A 114 17.03 -16.44 6.36
C TYR A 114 16.41 -15.15 5.81
N ASN A 115 16.96 -13.96 6.10
CA ASN A 115 16.32 -12.70 5.72
C ASN A 115 17.34 -11.67 5.23
N PHE A 116 17.78 -11.76 3.97
CA PHE A 116 18.60 -10.72 3.36
C PHE A 116 17.79 -9.91 2.35
N CYS A 117 17.58 -8.63 2.67
CA CYS A 117 17.29 -7.58 1.69
C CYS A 117 18.61 -7.16 1.07
N SER A 118 18.77 -7.24 -0.24
CA SER A 118 19.95 -6.71 -0.98
C SER A 118 20.21 -5.21 -0.72
N CYS A 119 19.20 -4.52 -0.20
CA CYS A 119 19.15 -3.11 0.21
C CYS A 119 20.23 -2.69 1.22
N THR A 120 20.79 -3.64 1.97
CA THR A 120 21.79 -3.38 3.03
C THR A 120 23.24 -3.59 2.57
N GLY A 121 23.47 -3.87 1.28
CA GLY A 121 24.80 -3.82 0.67
C GLY A 121 25.75 -4.97 1.02
N THR A 122 25.29 -5.99 1.74
CA THR A 122 26.06 -7.24 1.94
C THR A 122 25.40 -8.35 1.11
N GLN A 123 25.90 -8.57 -0.10
CA GLN A 123 25.62 -9.81 -0.82
C GLN A 123 26.37 -10.95 -0.11
N PRO A 124 25.74 -12.11 0.13
CA PRO A 124 26.47 -13.28 0.57
C PRO A 124 27.47 -13.70 -0.52
N GLU A 125 28.69 -14.06 -0.13
CA GLU A 125 29.79 -14.47 -1.02
C GLU A 125 29.47 -15.72 -1.87
N TYR A 126 28.32 -16.37 -1.67
CA TYR A 126 27.90 -17.57 -2.39
C TYR A 126 26.42 -17.48 -2.80
N PRO A 127 26.11 -17.08 -4.05
CA PRO A 127 24.74 -16.94 -4.54
C PRO A 127 24.02 -18.28 -4.81
N ASP A 128 24.77 -19.36 -5.04
CA ASP A 128 24.24 -20.51 -5.80
C ASP A 128 23.73 -21.71 -4.96
N ILE A 129 23.63 -21.61 -3.63
CA ILE A 129 23.29 -22.78 -2.78
C ILE A 129 21.85 -22.75 -2.23
N TYR A 130 21.13 -21.63 -2.32
CA TYR A 130 19.93 -21.43 -1.48
C TYR A 130 18.60 -21.31 -2.22
N TRP A 131 18.56 -21.56 -3.54
CA TRP A 131 17.28 -21.52 -4.27
C TRP A 131 16.48 -22.83 -4.23
N ASP A 132 17.07 -23.90 -3.71
CA ASP A 132 16.37 -25.17 -3.50
C ASP A 132 16.22 -25.42 -1.99
N THR A 133 15.04 -25.13 -1.46
CA THR A 133 14.34 -26.07 -0.56
C THR A 133 12.91 -25.62 -0.35
N TYR A 134 12.05 -26.42 -0.98
CA TYR A 134 10.66 -26.69 -0.67
C TYR A 134 10.36 -26.65 0.85
N ASP A 135 9.28 -25.94 1.20
CA ASP A 135 8.55 -25.99 2.46
C ASP A 135 9.24 -25.41 3.72
N ASP A 136 9.05 -24.11 3.96
CA ASP A 136 8.88 -23.60 5.32
C ASP A 136 8.24 -22.20 5.32
N ARG A 137 7.22 -22.01 6.16
CA ARG A 137 6.42 -20.78 6.32
C ARG A 137 7.21 -19.64 6.98
N ARG A 138 8.30 -19.22 6.35
CA ARG A 138 9.18 -18.16 6.83
C ARG A 138 8.77 -16.89 6.09
N SER A 139 7.94 -16.09 6.75
CA SER A 139 7.61 -14.74 6.29
C SER A 139 8.91 -13.94 6.15
N HIS A 140 9.42 -13.81 4.92
CA HIS A 140 10.61 -13.02 4.65
C HIS A 140 10.40 -11.61 5.20
N HIS A 141 11.34 -11.17 6.02
CA HIS A 141 11.29 -9.86 6.65
C HIS A 141 11.69 -8.78 5.64
N TYR A 142 10.69 -8.21 4.95
CA TYR A 142 10.91 -7.10 4.02
C TYR A 142 11.28 -5.83 4.78
N CYS A 143 12.38 -5.17 4.38
CA CYS A 143 12.78 -3.90 4.99
C CYS A 143 11.74 -2.80 4.74
N SER A 144 11.84 -1.69 5.49
CA SER A 144 10.95 -0.54 5.30
C SER A 144 10.93 -0.01 3.87
N ILE A 145 12.05 -0.08 3.14
CA ILE A 145 12.13 0.37 1.74
C ILE A 145 11.26 -0.51 0.83
N HIS A 146 11.36 -1.83 0.93
CA HIS A 146 10.51 -2.73 0.14
C HIS A 146 9.04 -2.63 0.49
N VAL A 147 8.70 -2.53 1.78
CA VAL A 147 7.31 -2.36 2.19
C VAL A 147 6.74 -1.04 1.64
N ARG A 148 7.53 0.04 1.64
CA ARG A 148 7.14 1.31 0.99
C ARG A 148 7.03 1.18 -0.52
N SER A 149 7.95 0.47 -1.15
CA SER A 149 7.89 0.17 -2.57
C SER A 149 6.60 -0.58 -2.93
N TRP A 150 6.24 -1.61 -2.17
CA TRP A 150 4.96 -2.31 -2.32
C TRP A 150 3.75 -1.38 -2.16
N LEU A 151 3.77 -0.45 -1.20
CA LEU A 151 2.71 0.53 -1.00
C LEU A 151 2.52 1.46 -2.20
N TYR A 152 3.61 1.95 -2.81
CA TYR A 152 3.57 3.00 -3.84
C TYR A 152 3.66 2.50 -5.28
N LEU A 153 4.40 1.43 -5.54
CA LEU A 153 4.61 0.87 -6.88
C LEU A 153 3.62 -0.25 -7.21
N TYR A 154 3.02 -0.89 -6.21
CA TYR A 154 2.06 -1.97 -6.41
C TYR A 154 0.66 -1.63 -5.89
N LEU A 155 0.48 -1.44 -4.58
CA LEU A 155 -0.85 -1.29 -3.97
C LEU A 155 -1.60 -0.06 -4.50
N LYS A 156 -0.97 1.13 -4.47
CA LYS A 156 -1.61 2.36 -4.96
C LYS A 156 -1.99 2.25 -6.45
N PRO A 157 -1.08 1.89 -7.38
CA PRO A 157 -1.44 1.72 -8.78
C PRO A 157 -2.53 0.68 -8.99
N LYS A 158 -2.47 -0.47 -8.31
CA LYS A 158 -3.50 -1.51 -8.42
C LYS A 158 -4.89 -1.02 -7.99
N ILE A 159 -4.98 -0.24 -6.91
CA ILE A 159 -6.23 0.43 -6.51
C ILE A 159 -6.69 1.42 -7.58
N LEU A 160 -5.78 2.25 -8.09
CA LEU A 160 -6.13 3.27 -9.09
C LEU A 160 -6.58 2.63 -10.41
N LEU A 161 -6.01 1.49 -10.81
CA LEU A 161 -6.46 0.76 -12.00
C LEU A 161 -7.92 0.31 -11.86
N GLN A 162 -8.36 -0.04 -10.65
CA GLN A 162 -9.75 -0.41 -10.35
C GLN A 162 -10.70 0.80 -10.34
N GLU A 163 -10.21 1.99 -9.94
CA GLU A 163 -11.05 3.16 -9.68
C GLU A 163 -11.03 4.22 -10.81
N SER A 164 -9.89 4.40 -11.46
CA SER A 164 -9.67 5.42 -12.49
C SER A 164 -8.40 5.14 -13.30
N GLU A 165 -8.60 4.68 -14.53
CA GLU A 165 -7.51 4.41 -15.48
C GLU A 165 -6.59 5.65 -15.70
N GLN A 166 -7.15 6.85 -15.74
CA GLN A 166 -6.36 8.08 -15.84
C GLN A 166 -5.40 8.23 -14.65
N LEU A 167 -5.91 8.12 -13.41
CA LEU A 167 -5.10 8.28 -12.21
C LEU A 167 -4.10 7.13 -12.03
N PHE A 168 -4.40 5.95 -12.58
CA PHE A 168 -3.43 4.86 -12.68
C PHE A 168 -2.21 5.29 -13.51
N TYR A 169 -2.40 5.79 -14.74
CA TYR A 169 -1.29 6.22 -15.59
C TYR A 169 -0.50 7.38 -14.97
N GLU A 170 -1.18 8.33 -14.33
CA GLU A 170 -0.52 9.41 -13.60
C GLU A 170 0.35 8.86 -12.45
N ALA A 171 -0.11 7.84 -11.74
CA ALA A 171 0.65 7.20 -10.66
C ALA A 171 1.85 6.40 -11.18
N ILE A 172 1.72 5.70 -12.31
CA ILE A 172 2.85 5.02 -12.98
C ILE A 172 3.89 6.03 -13.44
N GLN A 173 3.47 7.14 -14.03
CA GLN A 173 4.38 8.20 -14.46
C GLN A 173 5.10 8.86 -13.27
N GLU A 174 4.40 9.12 -12.17
CA GLU A 174 4.97 9.66 -10.92
C GLU A 174 5.98 8.69 -10.29
N ALA A 175 5.68 7.39 -10.32
CA ALA A 175 6.51 6.33 -9.77
C ALA A 175 7.78 6.04 -10.59
N HIS A 176 7.72 6.21 -11.91
CA HIS A 176 8.80 5.87 -12.84
C HIS A 176 9.28 7.09 -13.63
N VAL A 177 9.32 8.26 -12.99
CA VAL A 177 9.72 9.52 -13.65
C VAL A 177 11.11 9.42 -14.29
N ASP A 178 12.02 8.65 -13.68
CA ASP A 178 13.39 8.44 -14.17
C ASP A 178 13.49 7.25 -15.16
N ASN A 179 12.39 6.57 -15.46
CA ASN A 179 12.35 5.40 -16.32
C ASN A 179 11.18 5.45 -17.33
N PRO A 180 11.35 6.17 -18.45
CA PRO A 180 10.30 6.29 -19.48
C PRO A 180 9.95 4.96 -20.17
N ASN A 181 10.81 3.93 -20.08
CA ASN A 181 10.52 2.61 -20.63
C ASN A 181 9.53 1.82 -19.78
N ALA A 182 9.49 2.04 -18.45
CA ALA A 182 8.46 1.45 -17.60
C ALA A 182 7.07 1.95 -18.00
N PHE A 183 6.91 3.23 -18.33
CA PHE A 183 5.61 3.78 -18.77
C PHE A 183 5.10 3.12 -20.06
N LYS A 184 5.98 2.84 -21.02
CA LYS A 184 5.62 2.16 -22.27
C LYS A 184 5.09 0.74 -22.06
N TYR A 185 5.51 0.08 -20.99
CA TYR A 185 5.07 -1.28 -20.68
C TYR A 185 3.63 -1.33 -20.20
N TYR A 186 3.21 -0.32 -19.44
CA TYR A 186 1.86 -0.27 -18.87
C TYR A 186 0.82 0.33 -19.82
N THR A 187 1.16 0.63 -21.08
CA THR A 187 0.18 1.22 -22.02
C THR A 187 -1.03 0.30 -22.23
N PRO A 188 -2.22 0.87 -22.51
CA PRO A 188 -3.48 0.13 -22.55
C PRO A 188 -3.51 -1.05 -23.52
N GLU A 189 -2.60 -1.06 -24.50
CA GLU A 189 -2.49 -2.05 -25.57
C GLU A 189 -1.72 -3.30 -25.15
N VAL A 190 -0.93 -3.24 -24.06
CA VAL A 190 0.09 -4.26 -23.75
C VAL A 190 -0.23 -5.08 -22.50
N CYS A 191 -0.67 -4.47 -21.39
CA CYS A 191 -0.77 -5.22 -20.15
C CYS A 191 -1.70 -4.61 -19.09
N ARG A 192 -2.70 -5.37 -18.63
CA ARG A 192 -3.43 -5.11 -17.37
C ARG A 192 -2.94 -6.01 -16.22
N ASP A 193 -1.87 -6.76 -16.45
CA ASP A 193 -1.32 -7.64 -15.44
C ASP A 193 -0.68 -6.83 -14.32
N THR A 194 -1.15 -7.07 -13.10
CA THR A 194 -0.63 -6.41 -11.90
C THR A 194 0.58 -7.13 -11.31
N ASP A 195 0.92 -8.32 -11.79
CA ASP A 195 2.08 -9.08 -11.30
C ASP A 195 3.39 -8.33 -11.58
N ILE A 196 3.41 -7.57 -12.67
CA ILE A 196 4.57 -6.77 -13.06
C ILE A 196 4.72 -5.54 -12.16
N LEU A 197 3.62 -4.99 -11.65
CA LEU A 197 3.67 -3.96 -10.61
C LEU A 197 4.29 -4.54 -9.31
N LEU A 198 4.01 -5.81 -9.01
CA LEU A 198 4.58 -6.47 -7.82
C LEU A 198 6.07 -6.71 -8.00
N GLU A 199 6.51 -7.17 -9.18
CA GLU A 199 7.94 -7.34 -9.47
C GLU A 199 8.67 -6.00 -9.56
N SER A 200 8.06 -4.96 -10.12
CA SER A 200 8.60 -3.61 -10.08
C SER A 200 8.74 -3.10 -8.64
N ALA A 201 7.76 -3.37 -7.79
CA ALA A 201 7.87 -3.07 -6.37
C ALA A 201 9.01 -3.86 -5.70
N ARG A 202 9.22 -5.13 -6.10
CA ARG A 202 10.31 -5.99 -5.60
C ARG A 202 11.68 -5.47 -6.02
N SER A 203 11.79 -4.89 -7.21
CA SER A 203 13.02 -4.27 -7.72
C SER A 203 13.18 -2.79 -7.35
N LEU A 204 12.33 -2.26 -6.45
CA LEU A 204 12.34 -0.83 -6.07
C LEU A 204 12.13 0.14 -7.26
N GLY A 205 11.49 -0.32 -8.33
CA GLY A 205 11.31 0.43 -9.56
C GLY A 205 12.43 0.25 -10.58
N ASP A 206 13.46 -0.55 -10.27
CA ASP A 206 14.56 -0.82 -11.19
C ASP A 206 14.09 -1.64 -12.40
N SER A 207 14.54 -1.19 -13.56
CA SER A 207 14.08 -1.56 -14.90
C SER A 207 14.57 -2.91 -15.42
N TYR A 208 15.48 -3.58 -14.71
CA TYR A 208 16.15 -4.79 -15.21
C TYR A 208 15.18 -5.92 -15.59
N PHE A 209 13.98 -5.95 -15.00
CA PHE A 209 12.96 -6.96 -15.32
C PHE A 209 12.01 -6.59 -16.47
N VAL A 210 11.90 -5.30 -16.85
CA VAL A 210 11.07 -4.89 -18.01
C VAL A 210 11.67 -5.39 -19.33
N TYR A 211 12.96 -5.71 -19.34
CA TYR A 211 13.67 -6.29 -20.49
C TYR A 211 13.63 -7.83 -20.55
N ALA A 212 13.16 -8.51 -19.49
CA ALA A 212 13.17 -9.98 -19.41
C ALA A 212 11.87 -10.64 -19.93
N ILE A 213 10.88 -9.83 -20.35
CA ILE A 213 9.56 -10.28 -20.85
C ILE A 213 9.43 -9.97 -22.36
N GLN A 214 10.52 -10.12 -23.12
CA GLN A 214 10.52 -10.10 -24.59
C GLN A 214 10.71 -11.51 -25.15
#